data_AF-A0AAU9ZCS4-F1
#
_entry.id   AF-A0AAU9ZCS4-F1
#
_cell.length_a   1.000
_cell.length_b   1.000
_cell.length_c   1.000
_cell.angle_alpha   90.00
_cell.angle_beta   90.00
_cell.angle_gamma   90.00
#
_symmetry.space_group_name_H-M   'P 1'
#
loop_
_entity.id
_entity.type
_entity.pdbx_description
1 polymer ?
#
loop_
_entity_poly.entity_id
_entity_poly.type
_entity_poly.pdbx_seq_one_letter_code
_entity_poly.pdbx_strand_id
1 'polypeptide(L)'
;MLSIRFSVPRLLCLQGRTTWYSTVAALPNPIPNPEIRYNQLFINNEWHDAVSKKTFPTVNPTTGEVIGHVAEGDRADVDLAVKAAREAFRLGSPWRRMDASERGRLLNRLADLVERDRVYLASLETLDNGKPFQESYVLDLDEVIKVYRYFAGWADKWHGKTIPMDGEHFCFTRHEPVGVCGQIIPWNFPLVMQGWKLAPALATGNTVVMKVAEQTPLSALYLASLIKEAGFPPGVVNIITGYGPTAGAAIAQHMDVDKVAFTGSTEVGHLIQKAAGDSNLKRVTLELGGKSPSIVLADADMGHAVDQCHEALFFNMGQCCCAGSRTFVEESIYDEFLERTVEKAKQRKVGNPFELDTQQGPQVDKEQFERILGYIGLGQKEGAKLLCGGERFGERGFFIKPTVFGDVQDDMRIAKEEIFGPVQPLFKFKKIEEVIQRANNTRYGLAAAVFTRDLDKAIYFTQALQAGTVWVNTYNIVTCHTPFGGFKESGNGRELGEDGLRAYTEVKTVTIKVPEKNS
;
A
#
# COMPACT_ATOMS: atom_id res chain seq x y z
N MET A 1 4.08 -32.17 56.62
CA MET A 1 3.15 -31.19 56.02
C MET A 1 3.65 -29.79 56.32
N LEU A 2 4.51 -29.23 55.45
CA LEU A 2 4.92 -27.82 55.54
C LEU A 2 4.09 -27.04 54.51
N SER A 3 3.28 -26.10 55.01
CA SER A 3 2.47 -25.17 54.23
C SER A 3 3.34 -23.98 53.82
N ILE A 4 3.69 -23.89 52.54
CA ILE A 4 4.34 -22.71 51.96
C ILE A 4 3.24 -21.74 51.50
N ARG A 5 3.15 -20.58 52.17
CA ARG A 5 2.31 -19.45 51.74
C ARG A 5 3.03 -18.74 50.60
N PHE A 6 2.40 -18.68 49.42
CA PHE A 6 2.81 -17.75 48.36
C PHE A 6 2.11 -16.41 48.56
N SER A 7 2.89 -15.35 48.81
CA SER A 7 2.46 -13.97 48.71
C SER A 7 2.37 -13.57 47.23
N VAL A 8 1.17 -13.22 46.76
CA VAL A 8 0.96 -12.65 45.42
C VAL A 8 1.17 -11.14 45.49
N PRO A 9 2.13 -10.54 44.74
CA PRO A 9 2.17 -9.10 44.58
C PRO A 9 1.10 -8.66 43.58
N ARG A 10 0.22 -7.74 44.00
CA ARG A 10 -0.67 -7.00 43.10
C ARG A 10 0.20 -6.18 42.14
N LEU A 11 0.21 -6.53 40.85
CA LEU A 11 0.68 -5.62 39.80
C LEU A 11 -0.42 -4.58 39.54
N LEU A 12 -0.13 -3.32 39.85
CA LEU A 12 -0.83 -2.19 39.28
C LEU A 12 -0.55 -2.13 37.78
N CYS A 13 -1.61 -2.24 37.00
CA CYS A 13 -1.60 -2.06 35.56
C CYS A 13 -1.41 -0.57 35.23
N LEU A 14 -0.26 -0.22 34.69
CA LEU A 14 0.03 1.10 34.11
C LEU A 14 0.77 0.92 32.78
N GLN A 15 0.32 1.69 31.79
CA GLN A 15 0.96 2.07 30.52
C GLN A 15 0.72 1.18 29.28
N GLY A 16 -0.17 1.68 28.42
CA GLY A 16 -0.22 1.35 27.00
C GLY A 16 0.91 2.04 26.24
N ARG A 17 1.91 1.25 25.87
CA ARG A 17 2.65 1.19 24.60
C ARG A 17 3.74 0.14 24.80
N THR A 18 4.01 -0.64 23.74
CA THR A 18 5.08 -1.66 23.60
C THR A 18 4.99 -2.90 24.47
N THR A 19 4.66 -4.06 23.88
CA THR A 19 5.38 -5.34 24.03
C THR A 19 4.68 -6.48 23.26
N TRP A 20 5.04 -6.64 21.98
CA TRP A 20 5.05 -7.96 21.32
C TRP A 20 6.46 -8.36 20.86
N TYR A 21 7.50 -7.69 21.38
CA TYR A 21 8.89 -8.03 21.12
C TYR A 21 9.66 -8.09 22.44
N SER A 22 9.50 -9.19 23.17
CA SER A 22 10.35 -9.54 24.30
C SER A 22 11.69 -10.09 23.80
N THR A 23 12.48 -9.22 23.17
CA THR A 23 13.96 -9.19 23.01
C THR A 23 14.24 -8.02 22.06
N VAL A 24 14.34 -6.79 22.57
CA VAL A 24 14.61 -5.62 21.71
C VAL A 24 16.07 -5.69 21.26
N ALA A 25 16.32 -6.27 20.10
CA ALA A 25 17.53 -5.95 19.35
C ALA A 25 17.48 -4.43 19.08
N ALA A 26 18.56 -3.72 19.40
CA ALA A 26 18.66 -2.29 19.10
C ALA A 26 18.47 -2.07 17.59
N LEU A 27 17.77 -1.00 17.20
CA LEU A 27 17.64 -0.62 15.79
C LEU A 27 19.05 -0.46 15.20
N PRO A 28 19.31 -1.00 13.99
CA PRO A 28 20.59 -0.79 13.33
C PRO A 28 20.76 0.69 12.97
N ASN A 29 22.00 1.15 12.88
CA ASN A 29 22.28 2.50 12.41
C ASN A 29 21.90 2.62 10.93
N PRO A 30 21.18 3.69 10.53
CA PRO A 30 20.91 3.96 9.13
C PRO A 30 22.20 4.30 8.36
N ILE A 31 22.10 4.25 7.03
CA ILE A 31 23.10 4.77 6.11
C ILE A 31 22.53 6.07 5.53
N PRO A 32 22.86 7.28 6.03
CA PRO A 32 22.18 8.51 5.62
C PRO A 32 22.36 8.88 4.14
N ASN A 33 23.49 8.46 3.55
CA ASN A 33 23.81 8.68 2.13
C ASN A 33 24.17 7.32 1.50
N PRO A 34 23.18 6.43 1.29
CA PRO A 34 23.43 5.14 0.67
C PRO A 34 23.91 5.35 -0.77
N GLU A 35 24.90 4.56 -1.19
CA GLU A 35 25.38 4.55 -2.57
C GLU A 35 24.26 4.12 -3.52
N ILE A 36 24.01 4.89 -4.59
CA ILE A 36 23.02 4.54 -5.61
C ILE A 36 23.67 3.61 -6.64
N ARG A 37 23.31 2.33 -6.61
CA ARG A 37 23.93 1.29 -7.45
C ARG A 37 23.22 1.04 -8.77
N TYR A 38 21.92 1.33 -8.84
CA TYR A 38 21.08 0.99 -9.98
C TYR A 38 20.16 2.16 -10.32
N ASN A 39 20.25 2.65 -11.55
CA ASN A 39 19.50 3.80 -12.07
C ASN A 39 19.10 3.63 -13.55
N GLN A 40 19.13 2.41 -14.05
CA GLN A 40 18.80 2.04 -15.42
C GLN A 40 17.48 1.26 -15.45
N LEU A 41 16.93 1.04 -16.66
CA LEU A 41 15.80 0.13 -16.87
C LEU A 41 16.26 -1.31 -16.65
N PHE A 42 15.38 -2.16 -16.13
CA PHE A 42 15.68 -3.57 -15.90
C PHE A 42 14.83 -4.43 -16.84
N ILE A 43 15.45 -5.03 -17.86
CA ILE A 43 14.77 -5.86 -18.86
C ILE A 43 15.62 -7.11 -19.10
N ASN A 44 15.00 -8.30 -19.09
CA ASN A 44 15.72 -9.57 -19.28
C ASN A 44 16.88 -9.81 -18.29
N ASN A 45 16.74 -9.38 -17.03
CA ASN A 45 17.80 -9.43 -16.03
C ASN A 45 19.07 -8.62 -16.40
N GLU A 46 18.92 -7.63 -17.27
CA GLU A 46 19.98 -6.74 -17.73
C GLU A 46 19.58 -5.29 -17.51
N TRP A 47 20.60 -4.44 -17.37
CA TRP A 47 20.44 -3.00 -17.15
C TRP A 47 20.59 -2.26 -18.47
N HIS A 48 19.59 -1.44 -18.81
CA HIS A 48 19.52 -0.72 -20.08
C HIS A 48 19.30 0.76 -19.83
N ASP A 49 19.98 1.61 -20.59
CA ASP A 49 19.51 2.99 -20.73
C ASP A 49 18.17 2.99 -21.46
N ALA A 50 17.39 4.07 -21.30
CA ALA A 50 16.24 4.30 -22.16
C ALA A 50 16.67 4.36 -23.64
N VAL A 51 15.81 3.90 -24.55
CA VAL A 51 16.02 4.00 -26.01
C VAL A 51 16.30 5.44 -26.42
N SER A 52 15.63 6.40 -25.78
CA SER A 52 15.81 7.84 -26.00
C SER A 52 17.12 8.41 -25.43
N LYS A 53 17.84 7.63 -24.60
CA LYS A 53 18.97 8.05 -23.75
C LYS A 53 18.64 9.17 -22.76
N LYS A 54 17.36 9.54 -22.61
CA LYS A 54 16.94 10.52 -21.61
C LYS A 54 17.01 9.92 -20.21
N THR A 55 17.17 10.81 -19.25
CA THR A 55 17.10 10.52 -17.83
C THR A 55 16.31 11.63 -17.14
N PHE A 56 15.73 11.31 -15.97
CA PHE A 56 15.05 12.29 -15.12
C PHE A 56 15.64 12.26 -13.71
N PRO A 57 15.61 13.40 -12.98
CA PRO A 57 16.13 13.47 -11.62
C PRO A 57 15.16 12.82 -10.63
N THR A 58 15.70 12.08 -9.66
CA THR A 58 15.01 11.80 -8.39
C THR A 58 15.56 12.69 -7.29
N VAL A 59 14.69 13.15 -6.38
CA VAL A 59 14.96 14.25 -5.44
C VAL A 59 14.79 13.75 -4.02
N ASN A 60 15.73 14.12 -3.14
CA ASN A 60 15.58 13.89 -1.71
C ASN A 60 14.59 14.92 -1.13
N PRO A 61 13.41 14.52 -0.64
CA PRO A 61 12.40 15.46 -0.16
C PRO A 61 12.80 16.20 1.13
N THR A 62 13.78 15.68 1.86
CA THR A 62 14.33 16.29 3.08
C THR A 62 15.11 17.56 2.74
N THR A 63 15.80 17.56 1.60
CA THR A 63 16.73 18.63 1.23
C THR A 63 16.29 19.42 0.00
N GLY A 64 15.42 18.85 -0.84
CA GLY A 64 15.06 19.37 -2.16
C GLY A 64 16.16 19.20 -3.22
N GLU A 65 17.24 18.47 -2.92
CA GLU A 65 18.36 18.23 -3.83
C GLU A 65 18.16 16.96 -4.66
N VAL A 66 18.71 16.96 -5.88
CA VAL A 66 18.75 15.75 -6.72
C VAL A 66 19.67 14.73 -6.09
N ILE A 67 19.16 13.51 -5.88
CA ILE A 67 19.94 12.34 -5.44
C ILE A 67 20.77 11.82 -6.63
N GLY A 68 20.13 11.70 -7.79
CA GLY A 68 20.73 11.17 -9.00
C GLY A 68 19.76 11.21 -10.18
N HIS A 69 20.23 10.77 -11.34
CA HIS A 69 19.41 10.65 -12.55
C HIS A 69 19.13 9.18 -12.85
N VAL A 70 17.90 8.90 -13.29
CA VAL A 70 17.41 7.56 -13.61
C VAL A 70 16.92 7.54 -15.06
N ALA A 71 17.10 6.42 -15.76
CA ALA A 71 16.66 6.26 -17.14
C ALA A 71 15.17 6.62 -17.31
N GLU A 72 14.85 7.43 -18.31
CA GLU A 72 13.47 7.86 -18.60
C GLU A 72 12.88 6.93 -19.67
N GLY A 73 12.35 5.79 -19.21
CA GLY A 73 11.63 4.86 -20.06
C GLY A 73 10.36 5.47 -20.63
N ASP A 74 10.10 5.17 -21.89
CA ASP A 74 8.91 5.58 -22.63
C ASP A 74 8.29 4.36 -23.34
N ARG A 75 7.34 4.58 -24.25
CA ARG A 75 6.64 3.54 -25.00
C ARG A 75 7.59 2.53 -25.65
N ALA A 76 8.67 2.99 -26.28
CA ALA A 76 9.63 2.10 -26.94
C ALA A 76 10.29 1.12 -25.95
N ASP A 77 10.58 1.58 -24.73
CA ASP A 77 11.16 0.75 -23.68
C ASP A 77 10.14 -0.22 -23.09
N VAL A 78 8.88 0.22 -22.94
CA VAL A 78 7.76 -0.63 -22.54
C VAL A 78 7.54 -1.74 -23.58
N ASP A 79 7.61 -1.44 -24.87
CA ASP A 79 7.46 -2.44 -25.94
C ASP A 79 8.56 -3.52 -25.84
N LEU A 80 9.81 -3.12 -25.54
CA LEU A 80 10.93 -4.06 -25.31
C LEU A 80 10.69 -4.93 -24.07
N ALA A 81 10.20 -4.34 -22.98
CA ALA A 81 9.90 -5.05 -21.74
C ALA A 81 8.73 -6.03 -21.91
N VAL A 82 7.67 -5.65 -22.63
CA VAL A 82 6.54 -6.54 -22.91
C VAL A 82 6.99 -7.69 -23.80
N LYS A 83 7.82 -7.44 -24.82
CA LYS A 83 8.38 -8.51 -25.65
C LYS A 83 9.20 -9.51 -24.82
N ALA A 84 10.03 -9.03 -23.90
CA ALA A 84 10.79 -9.86 -22.96
C ALA A 84 9.86 -10.69 -22.06
N ALA A 85 8.85 -10.06 -21.46
CA ALA A 85 7.86 -10.72 -20.62
C ALA A 85 7.05 -11.79 -21.37
N ARG A 86 6.71 -11.52 -22.64
CA ARG A 86 5.97 -12.45 -23.49
C ARG A 86 6.81 -13.67 -23.86
N GLU A 87 8.08 -13.49 -24.21
CA GLU A 87 8.99 -14.61 -24.51
C GLU A 87 9.21 -15.48 -23.26
N ALA A 88 9.43 -14.87 -22.10
CA ALA A 88 9.53 -15.59 -20.83
C ALA A 88 8.26 -16.38 -20.48
N PHE A 89 7.08 -15.94 -20.97
CA PHE A 89 5.79 -16.59 -20.75
C PHE A 89 5.42 -17.67 -21.79
N ARG A 90 6.20 -17.88 -22.86
CA ARG A 90 5.87 -18.89 -23.89
C ARG A 90 5.76 -20.29 -23.33
N LEU A 91 4.82 -21.06 -23.88
CA LEU A 91 4.69 -22.47 -23.56
C LEU A 91 6.03 -23.19 -23.84
N GLY A 92 6.52 -23.92 -22.85
CA GLY A 92 7.82 -24.59 -22.93
C GLY A 92 9.01 -23.79 -22.38
N SER A 93 8.82 -22.52 -22.02
CA SER A 93 9.86 -21.70 -21.39
C SER A 93 10.27 -22.23 -20.00
N PRO A 94 11.44 -21.85 -19.47
CA PRO A 94 11.84 -22.20 -18.11
C PRO A 94 10.78 -21.80 -17.07
N TRP A 95 10.20 -20.61 -17.17
CA TRP A 95 9.19 -20.12 -16.23
C TRP A 95 7.88 -20.91 -16.30
N ARG A 96 7.43 -21.26 -17.51
CA ARG A 96 6.17 -22.02 -17.72
C ARG A 96 6.28 -23.50 -17.39
N ARG A 97 7.50 -24.07 -17.44
CA ARG A 97 7.78 -25.47 -17.12
C ARG A 97 8.22 -25.68 -15.67
N MET A 98 8.59 -24.61 -14.97
CA MET A 98 9.00 -24.64 -13.58
C MET A 98 7.87 -25.17 -12.69
N ASP A 99 8.21 -26.07 -11.78
CA ASP A 99 7.26 -26.56 -10.79
C ASP A 99 6.75 -25.39 -9.94
N ALA A 100 5.47 -25.47 -9.57
CA ALA A 100 4.83 -24.44 -8.77
C ALA A 100 5.56 -24.20 -7.42
N SER A 101 6.10 -25.27 -6.82
CA SER A 101 6.90 -25.19 -5.61
C SER A 101 8.22 -24.43 -5.79
N GLU A 102 8.86 -24.53 -6.96
CA GLU A 102 10.12 -23.82 -7.23
C GLU A 102 9.88 -22.30 -7.37
N ARG A 103 8.72 -21.88 -7.90
CA ARG A 103 8.33 -20.46 -7.85
C ARG A 103 8.24 -19.97 -6.40
N GLY A 104 7.67 -20.80 -5.52
CA GLY A 104 7.66 -20.54 -4.08
C GLY A 104 9.06 -20.43 -3.48
N ARG A 105 10.00 -21.30 -3.87
CA ARG A 105 11.40 -21.21 -3.43
C ARG A 105 12.09 -19.94 -3.90
N LEU A 106 11.88 -19.50 -5.14
CA LEU A 106 12.43 -18.24 -5.64
C LEU A 106 11.90 -17.02 -4.88
N LEU A 107 10.60 -17.02 -4.53
CA LEU A 107 10.00 -15.96 -3.71
C LEU A 107 10.56 -15.93 -2.28
N ASN A 108 10.74 -17.10 -1.65
CA ASN A 108 11.41 -17.19 -0.35
C ASN A 108 12.87 -16.72 -0.44
N ARG A 109 13.60 -17.12 -1.48
CA ARG A 109 14.98 -16.67 -1.71
C ARG A 109 15.06 -15.16 -1.86
N LEU A 110 14.12 -14.55 -2.58
CA LEU A 110 14.03 -13.09 -2.69
C LEU A 110 13.78 -12.44 -1.33
N ALA A 111 12.88 -13.00 -0.51
CA ALA A 111 12.64 -12.51 0.85
C ALA A 111 13.91 -12.57 1.72
N ASP A 112 14.69 -13.64 1.62
CA ASP A 112 15.95 -13.78 2.35
C ASP A 112 16.99 -12.74 1.92
N LEU A 113 17.05 -12.41 0.62
CA LEU A 113 17.93 -11.36 0.09
C LEU A 113 17.49 -9.96 0.53
N VAL A 114 16.18 -9.71 0.56
CA VAL A 114 15.64 -8.46 1.12
C VAL A 114 15.98 -8.34 2.60
N GLU A 115 15.85 -9.42 3.36
CA GLU A 115 16.20 -9.44 4.78
C GLU A 115 17.71 -9.22 5.01
N ARG A 116 18.57 -9.81 4.16
CA ARG A 116 20.02 -9.56 4.16
C ARG A 116 20.32 -8.07 3.97
N ASP A 117 19.67 -7.42 2.99
CA ASP A 117 19.97 -6.04 2.59
C ASP A 117 19.04 -5.02 3.26
N ARG A 118 18.31 -5.42 4.30
CA ARG A 118 17.24 -4.65 4.96
C ARG A 118 17.66 -3.25 5.39
N VAL A 119 18.87 -3.10 5.95
CA VAL A 119 19.39 -1.79 6.41
C VAL A 119 19.62 -0.85 5.22
N TYR A 120 20.21 -1.36 4.14
CA TYR A 120 20.45 -0.57 2.93
C TYR A 120 19.13 -0.17 2.27
N LEU A 121 18.22 -1.14 2.08
CA LEU A 121 16.91 -0.88 1.48
C LEU A 121 16.08 0.12 2.29
N ALA A 122 16.04 -0.01 3.62
CA ALA A 122 15.34 0.94 4.48
C ALA A 122 15.97 2.34 4.43
N SER A 123 17.30 2.42 4.33
CA SER A 123 17.99 3.71 4.19
C SER A 123 17.72 4.37 2.84
N LEU A 124 17.67 3.57 1.77
CA LEU A 124 17.38 4.05 0.41
C LEU A 124 15.92 4.49 0.27
N GLU A 125 14.98 3.75 0.86
CA GLU A 125 13.57 4.16 1.02
C GLU A 125 13.46 5.51 1.72
N THR A 126 14.13 5.68 2.86
CA THR A 126 14.11 6.94 3.60
C THR A 126 14.71 8.09 2.81
N LEU A 127 15.80 7.87 2.07
CA LEU A 127 16.44 8.90 1.25
C LEU A 127 15.52 9.39 0.13
N ASP A 128 14.90 8.47 -0.61
CA ASP A 128 14.17 8.74 -1.86
C ASP A 128 12.70 9.15 -1.58
N ASN A 129 12.08 8.63 -0.51
CA ASN A 129 10.69 8.92 -0.14
C ASN A 129 10.53 9.96 0.99
N GLY A 130 11.48 10.01 1.94
CA GLY A 130 11.41 10.89 3.11
C GLY A 130 10.79 10.28 4.37
N LYS A 131 10.22 9.08 4.32
CA LYS A 131 9.70 8.40 5.52
C LYS A 131 10.81 8.14 6.58
N PRO A 132 10.51 8.21 7.89
CA PRO A 132 11.46 7.91 8.94
C PRO A 132 12.10 6.53 8.78
N PHE A 133 13.41 6.43 8.97
CA PHE A 133 14.16 5.17 8.82
C PHE A 133 13.62 4.06 9.71
N GLN A 134 13.17 4.39 10.92
CA GLN A 134 12.55 3.41 11.81
C GLN A 134 11.27 2.82 11.19
N GLU A 135 10.43 3.63 10.55
CA GLU A 135 9.23 3.15 9.85
C GLU A 135 9.62 2.29 8.65
N SER A 136 10.57 2.75 7.80
CA SER A 136 11.11 1.96 6.69
C SER A 136 11.60 0.58 7.15
N TYR A 137 12.40 0.55 8.21
CA TYR A 137 13.05 -0.68 8.66
C TYR A 137 12.08 -1.63 9.37
N VAL A 138 11.27 -1.12 10.30
CA VAL A 138 10.43 -1.94 11.20
C VAL A 138 9.07 -2.28 10.59
N LEU A 139 8.53 -1.42 9.73
CA LEU A 139 7.19 -1.59 9.14
C LEU A 139 7.28 -1.99 7.68
N ASP A 140 7.80 -1.11 6.81
CA ASP A 140 7.78 -1.34 5.36
C ASP A 140 8.55 -2.61 4.97
N LEU A 141 9.82 -2.72 5.38
CA LEU A 141 10.64 -3.88 5.03
C LEU A 141 10.16 -5.16 5.72
N ASP A 142 9.57 -5.08 6.91
CA ASP A 142 8.97 -6.24 7.57
C ASP A 142 7.78 -6.78 6.76
N GLU A 143 6.91 -5.88 6.31
CA GLU A 143 5.76 -6.22 5.46
C GLU A 143 6.22 -6.78 4.12
N VAL A 144 7.24 -6.19 3.47
CA VAL A 144 7.80 -6.72 2.21
C VAL A 144 8.27 -8.17 2.37
N ILE A 145 9.05 -8.45 3.42
CA ILE A 145 9.56 -9.80 3.72
C ILE A 145 8.39 -10.76 3.96
N LYS A 146 7.41 -10.35 4.77
CA LYS A 146 6.22 -11.16 5.09
C LYS A 146 5.35 -11.44 3.87
N VAL A 147 5.15 -10.46 2.98
CA VAL A 147 4.35 -10.61 1.76
C VAL A 147 5.00 -11.61 0.80
N TYR A 148 6.31 -11.52 0.57
CA TYR A 148 7.00 -12.49 -0.27
C TYR A 148 6.95 -13.90 0.32
N ARG A 149 7.19 -14.05 1.64
CA ARG A 149 7.08 -15.35 2.34
C ARG A 149 5.66 -15.91 2.31
N TYR A 150 4.65 -15.06 2.46
CA TYR A 150 3.24 -15.47 2.40
C TYR A 150 2.87 -16.03 1.03
N PHE A 151 3.14 -15.28 -0.05
CA PHE A 151 2.80 -15.72 -1.40
C PHE A 151 3.73 -16.83 -1.93
N ALA A 152 4.95 -16.95 -1.42
CA ALA A 152 5.77 -18.14 -1.64
C ALA A 152 5.03 -19.42 -1.23
N GLY A 153 4.30 -19.38 -0.10
CA GLY A 153 3.47 -20.48 0.39
C GLY A 153 2.27 -20.81 -0.50
N TRP A 154 1.78 -19.86 -1.32
CA TRP A 154 0.62 -20.04 -2.20
C TRP A 154 0.94 -20.61 -3.57
N ALA A 155 2.21 -20.56 -4.00
CA ALA A 155 2.60 -20.84 -5.37
C ALA A 155 2.11 -22.21 -5.88
N ASP A 156 2.03 -23.22 -5.01
CA ASP A 156 1.59 -24.59 -5.28
C ASP A 156 0.25 -24.98 -4.63
N LYS A 157 -0.52 -24.02 -4.10
CA LYS A 157 -1.77 -24.27 -3.34
C LYS A 157 -3.02 -23.64 -3.94
N TRP A 158 -2.90 -22.97 -5.08
CA TRP A 158 -4.03 -22.38 -5.79
C TRP A 158 -4.74 -23.39 -6.71
N HIS A 159 -5.47 -24.32 -6.10
CA HIS A 159 -6.08 -25.45 -6.79
C HIS A 159 -7.21 -25.05 -7.74
N GLY A 160 -7.36 -25.83 -8.83
CA GLY A 160 -8.58 -25.86 -9.63
C GLY A 160 -9.70 -26.67 -8.95
N LYS A 161 -10.70 -27.09 -9.71
CA LYS A 161 -11.86 -27.84 -9.22
C LYS A 161 -12.13 -29.05 -10.11
N THR A 162 -12.62 -30.14 -9.54
CA THR A 162 -13.39 -31.16 -10.27
C THR A 162 -14.88 -30.84 -10.11
N ILE A 163 -15.64 -30.89 -11.21
CA ILE A 163 -17.02 -30.40 -11.24
C ILE A 163 -17.95 -31.56 -11.64
N PRO A 164 -18.92 -31.94 -10.79
CA PRO A 164 -19.90 -32.97 -11.10
C PRO A 164 -20.99 -32.42 -12.03
N MET A 165 -20.63 -32.15 -13.29
CA MET A 165 -21.57 -31.64 -14.29
C MET A 165 -22.57 -32.71 -14.76
N ASP A 166 -23.67 -32.25 -15.34
CA ASP A 166 -24.68 -33.12 -15.95
C ASP A 166 -24.14 -33.89 -17.17
N GLY A 167 -24.75 -35.04 -17.45
CA GLY A 167 -24.39 -35.94 -18.54
C GLY A 167 -23.07 -36.71 -18.34
N GLU A 168 -22.64 -37.40 -19.40
CA GLU A 168 -21.50 -38.32 -19.42
C GLU A 168 -20.17 -37.60 -19.67
N HIS A 169 -19.77 -36.73 -18.74
CA HIS A 169 -18.55 -35.95 -18.86
C HIS A 169 -17.73 -35.90 -17.56
N PHE A 170 -16.41 -35.91 -17.71
CA PHE A 170 -15.47 -35.50 -16.68
C PHE A 170 -15.10 -34.03 -16.90
N CYS A 171 -15.36 -33.20 -15.90
CA CYS A 171 -15.13 -31.76 -15.95
C CYS A 171 -14.18 -31.31 -14.85
N PHE A 172 -13.19 -30.51 -15.20
CA PHE A 172 -12.31 -29.87 -14.24
C PHE A 172 -11.87 -28.49 -14.71
N THR A 173 -11.40 -27.66 -13.78
CA THR A 173 -10.81 -26.35 -14.08
C THR A 173 -9.30 -26.38 -13.91
N ARG A 174 -8.62 -25.64 -14.78
CA ARG A 174 -7.23 -25.24 -14.61
C ARG A 174 -7.19 -23.77 -14.24
N HIS A 175 -6.43 -23.45 -13.20
CA HIS A 175 -6.09 -22.09 -12.83
C HIS A 175 -4.74 -21.77 -13.48
N GLU A 176 -4.75 -21.12 -14.63
CA GLU A 176 -3.56 -20.74 -15.38
C GLU A 176 -3.14 -19.31 -15.02
N PRO A 177 -1.86 -18.92 -15.12
CA PRO A 177 -1.49 -17.51 -15.06
C PRO A 177 -2.19 -16.72 -16.18
N VAL A 178 -2.59 -15.48 -15.88
CA VAL A 178 -3.20 -14.57 -16.85
C VAL A 178 -2.25 -14.26 -18.01
N GLY A 179 -0.97 -14.06 -17.73
CA GLY A 179 0.07 -13.81 -18.74
C GLY A 179 0.99 -12.65 -18.37
N VAL A 180 1.16 -11.71 -19.29
CA VAL A 180 1.95 -10.49 -19.10
C VAL A 180 1.11 -9.49 -18.29
N CYS A 181 1.55 -9.23 -17.07
CA CYS A 181 0.91 -8.30 -16.14
C CYS A 181 1.66 -6.96 -16.13
N GLY A 182 1.00 -5.92 -16.63
CA GLY A 182 1.41 -4.53 -16.42
C GLY A 182 1.10 -4.10 -14.99
N GLN A 183 2.09 -3.63 -14.23
CA GLN A 183 1.90 -3.22 -12.84
C GLN A 183 2.41 -1.79 -12.65
N ILE A 184 1.56 -0.89 -12.17
CA ILE A 184 1.90 0.53 -12.00
C ILE A 184 1.70 0.89 -10.53
N ILE A 185 2.77 1.30 -9.85
CA ILE A 185 2.78 1.53 -8.40
C ILE A 185 3.04 3.00 -8.03
N PRO A 186 2.51 3.45 -6.87
CA PRO A 186 2.70 4.81 -6.37
C PRO A 186 4.00 4.92 -5.59
N TRP A 187 4.26 6.13 -5.10
CA TRP A 187 5.48 6.52 -4.41
C TRP A 187 5.42 6.42 -2.89
N ASN A 188 4.25 6.24 -2.28
CA ASN A 188 4.09 6.42 -0.83
C ASN A 188 4.58 5.22 0.00
N PHE A 189 4.54 4.01 -0.56
CA PHE A 189 5.18 2.82 -0.01
C PHE A 189 5.87 2.03 -1.14
N PRO A 190 6.97 2.52 -1.74
CA PRO A 190 7.52 2.00 -2.98
C PRO A 190 7.81 0.49 -2.93
N LEU A 191 8.61 0.02 -1.95
CA LEU A 191 8.89 -1.42 -1.81
C LEU A 191 7.67 -2.25 -1.40
N VAL A 192 6.82 -1.75 -0.49
CA VAL A 192 5.62 -2.49 -0.06
C VAL A 192 4.69 -2.71 -1.25
N MET A 193 4.42 -1.66 -2.04
CA MET A 193 3.58 -1.74 -3.23
C MET A 193 4.20 -2.62 -4.31
N GLN A 194 5.52 -2.58 -4.48
CA GLN A 194 6.22 -3.51 -5.35
C GLN A 194 6.00 -4.97 -4.89
N GLY A 195 6.16 -5.26 -3.60
CA GLY A 195 5.92 -6.57 -3.00
C GLY A 195 4.48 -7.06 -3.19
N TRP A 196 3.49 -6.21 -2.87
CA TRP A 196 2.07 -6.51 -3.02
C TRP A 196 1.68 -6.86 -4.45
N LYS A 197 2.39 -6.30 -5.45
CA LYS A 197 2.16 -6.57 -6.86
C LYS A 197 2.91 -7.80 -7.36
N LEU A 198 4.22 -7.87 -7.12
CA LEU A 198 5.07 -8.95 -7.64
C LEU A 198 4.73 -10.29 -6.99
N ALA A 199 4.57 -10.34 -5.67
CA ALA A 199 4.43 -11.59 -4.95
C ALA A 199 3.25 -12.47 -5.42
N PRO A 200 1.99 -11.98 -5.50
CA PRO A 200 0.88 -12.78 -6.02
C PRO A 200 1.00 -13.10 -7.51
N ALA A 201 1.51 -12.16 -8.32
CA ALA A 201 1.68 -12.37 -9.77
C ALA A 201 2.69 -13.49 -10.06
N LEU A 202 3.82 -13.50 -9.35
CA LEU A 202 4.88 -14.49 -9.51
C LEU A 202 4.49 -15.84 -8.92
N ALA A 203 3.80 -15.86 -7.77
CA ALA A 203 3.30 -17.11 -7.17
C ALA A 203 2.38 -17.87 -8.14
N THR A 204 1.52 -17.14 -8.85
CA THR A 204 0.60 -17.67 -9.87
C THR A 204 1.25 -17.94 -11.23
N GLY A 205 2.53 -17.58 -11.42
CA GLY A 205 3.30 -17.90 -12.63
C GLY A 205 3.17 -16.90 -13.78
N ASN A 206 2.75 -15.66 -13.50
CA ASN A 206 2.71 -14.57 -14.49
C ASN A 206 4.12 -14.03 -14.77
N THR A 207 4.25 -13.24 -15.83
CA THR A 207 5.41 -12.36 -16.06
C THR A 207 4.99 -10.91 -15.92
N VAL A 208 5.91 -10.02 -15.57
CA VAL A 208 5.58 -8.65 -15.15
C VAL A 208 6.36 -7.61 -15.96
N VAL A 209 5.66 -6.53 -16.32
CA VAL A 209 6.25 -5.24 -16.70
C VAL A 209 5.77 -4.21 -15.68
N MET A 210 6.67 -3.80 -14.79
CA MET A 210 6.35 -2.88 -13.70
C MET A 210 6.84 -1.48 -14.01
N LYS A 211 5.96 -0.49 -13.90
CA LYS A 211 6.31 0.93 -13.85
C LYS A 211 6.31 1.41 -12.41
N VAL A 212 7.45 1.92 -11.96
CA VAL A 212 7.64 2.48 -10.61
C VAL A 212 7.40 3.98 -10.63
N ALA A 213 6.94 4.56 -9.52
CA ALA A 213 6.70 6.00 -9.43
C ALA A 213 7.97 6.82 -9.72
N GLU A 214 7.81 7.92 -10.44
CA GLU A 214 8.89 8.82 -10.84
C GLU A 214 9.54 9.52 -9.64
N GLN A 215 8.83 9.66 -8.52
CA GLN A 215 9.38 10.23 -7.29
C GLN A 215 10.32 9.27 -6.54
N THR A 216 10.09 7.95 -6.63
CA THR A 216 10.74 6.97 -5.74
C THR A 216 11.19 5.70 -6.47
N PRO A 217 12.04 5.80 -7.52
CA PRO A 217 12.42 4.64 -8.31
C PRO A 217 13.49 3.75 -7.65
N LEU A 218 14.32 4.29 -6.75
CA LEU A 218 15.64 3.70 -6.49
C LEU A 218 15.58 2.36 -5.75
N SER A 219 14.73 2.24 -4.73
CA SER A 219 14.58 1.01 -3.95
C SER A 219 14.05 -0.14 -4.80
N ALA A 220 13.11 0.15 -5.71
CA ALA A 220 12.54 -0.84 -6.61
C ALA A 220 13.53 -1.37 -7.64
N LEU A 221 14.45 -0.52 -8.13
CA LEU A 221 15.56 -0.94 -8.98
C LEU A 221 16.56 -1.80 -8.20
N TYR A 222 16.86 -1.44 -6.95
CA TYR A 222 17.70 -2.33 -6.12
C TYR A 222 17.06 -3.70 -5.93
N LEU A 223 15.75 -3.78 -5.69
CA LEU A 223 15.05 -5.07 -5.61
C LEU A 223 15.17 -5.87 -6.92
N ALA A 224 15.18 -5.22 -8.09
CA ALA A 224 15.40 -5.89 -9.38
C ALA A 224 16.75 -6.65 -9.42
N SER A 225 17.80 -6.07 -8.82
CA SER A 225 19.09 -6.75 -8.69
C SER A 225 18.98 -8.02 -7.84
N LEU A 226 18.17 -7.99 -6.77
CA LEU A 226 17.92 -9.13 -5.91
C LEU A 226 17.05 -10.19 -6.60
N ILE A 227 16.14 -9.80 -7.49
CA ILE A 227 15.37 -10.71 -8.34
C ILE A 227 16.31 -11.50 -9.27
N LYS A 228 17.30 -10.83 -9.87
CA LYS A 228 18.35 -11.49 -10.65
C LYS A 228 19.17 -12.44 -9.78
N GLU A 229 19.62 -11.98 -8.60
CA GLU A 229 20.42 -12.78 -7.66
C GLU A 229 19.65 -14.01 -7.14
N ALA A 230 18.33 -13.88 -6.93
CA ALA A 230 17.47 -14.99 -6.50
C ALA A 230 17.33 -16.08 -7.57
N GLY A 231 17.64 -15.78 -8.85
CA GLY A 231 17.63 -16.75 -9.94
C GLY A 231 16.32 -16.80 -10.73
N PHE A 232 15.50 -15.75 -10.69
CA PHE A 232 14.32 -15.66 -11.57
C PHE A 232 14.77 -15.68 -13.03
N PRO A 233 14.09 -16.43 -13.93
CA PRO A 233 14.43 -16.44 -15.34
C PRO A 233 14.36 -15.04 -15.98
N PRO A 234 15.25 -14.72 -16.95
CA PRO A 234 15.19 -13.46 -17.68
C PRO A 234 13.81 -13.18 -18.26
N GLY A 235 13.35 -11.94 -18.10
CA GLY A 235 12.08 -11.46 -18.64
C GLY A 235 10.87 -11.75 -17.76
N VAL A 236 11.02 -12.55 -16.69
CA VAL A 236 9.92 -12.80 -15.74
C VAL A 236 9.51 -11.52 -15.00
N VAL A 237 10.48 -10.69 -14.61
CA VAL A 237 10.23 -9.36 -14.07
C VAL A 237 11.04 -8.35 -14.88
N ASN A 238 10.36 -7.30 -15.34
CA ASN A 238 10.96 -6.17 -16.03
C ASN A 238 10.49 -4.89 -15.32
N ILE A 239 11.41 -3.98 -15.02
CA ILE A 239 11.11 -2.73 -14.31
C ILE A 239 11.48 -1.55 -15.20
N ILE A 240 10.49 -0.68 -15.40
CA ILE A 240 10.58 0.54 -16.19
C ILE A 240 10.41 1.73 -15.26
N THR A 241 11.41 2.60 -15.27
CA THR A 241 11.33 3.94 -14.67
C THR A 241 10.86 4.92 -15.73
N GLY A 242 10.06 5.89 -15.36
CA GLY A 242 9.49 6.87 -16.30
C GLY A 242 8.26 7.55 -15.70
N TYR A 243 7.62 8.42 -16.47
CA TYR A 243 6.46 9.17 -16.01
C TYR A 243 5.14 8.42 -16.23
N GLY A 244 4.09 8.82 -15.51
CA GLY A 244 2.74 8.28 -15.69
C GLY A 244 2.20 8.41 -17.14
N PRO A 245 2.16 9.61 -17.74
CA PRO A 245 1.60 9.81 -19.09
C PRO A 245 2.37 9.14 -20.24
N THR A 246 3.63 8.75 -20.02
CA THR A 246 4.47 8.07 -21.02
C THR A 246 4.50 6.56 -20.76
N ALA A 247 5.37 6.09 -19.87
CA ALA A 247 5.53 4.67 -19.56
C ALA A 247 4.27 4.02 -18.99
N GLY A 248 3.58 4.70 -18.05
CA GLY A 248 2.35 4.18 -17.45
C GLY A 248 1.22 4.03 -18.46
N ALA A 249 0.96 5.06 -19.27
CA ALA A 249 -0.03 5.02 -20.33
C ALA A 249 0.30 3.99 -21.41
N ALA A 250 1.59 3.85 -21.77
CA ALA A 250 2.03 2.83 -22.71
C ALA A 250 1.68 1.43 -22.22
N ILE A 251 1.93 1.09 -20.95
CA ILE A 251 1.53 -0.20 -20.37
C ILE A 251 0.00 -0.41 -20.43
N ALA A 252 -0.76 0.60 -20.00
CA ALA A 252 -2.23 0.52 -19.94
C ALA A 252 -2.87 0.34 -21.33
N GLN A 253 -2.27 0.92 -22.37
CA GLN A 253 -2.73 0.86 -23.76
C GLN A 253 -2.11 -0.28 -24.58
N HIS A 254 -1.08 -0.97 -24.07
CA HIS A 254 -0.34 -1.96 -24.85
C HIS A 254 -1.25 -3.14 -25.23
N MET A 255 -1.20 -3.55 -26.50
CA MET A 255 -2.07 -4.60 -27.05
C MET A 255 -1.68 -6.01 -26.60
N ASP A 256 -0.44 -6.20 -26.17
CA ASP A 256 0.10 -7.50 -25.72
C ASP A 256 0.31 -7.58 -24.20
N VAL A 257 -0.36 -6.70 -23.44
CA VAL A 257 -0.44 -6.83 -21.97
C VAL A 257 -1.80 -7.43 -21.63
N ASP A 258 -1.81 -8.55 -20.91
CA ASP A 258 -3.02 -9.36 -20.66
C ASP A 258 -3.84 -8.85 -19.46
N LYS A 259 -3.14 -8.19 -18.53
CA LYS A 259 -3.70 -7.59 -17.31
C LYS A 259 -2.94 -6.33 -16.92
N VAL A 260 -3.65 -5.33 -16.40
CA VAL A 260 -3.09 -4.21 -15.66
C VAL A 260 -3.54 -4.21 -14.19
N ALA A 261 -2.62 -3.95 -13.28
CA ALA A 261 -2.89 -3.66 -11.87
C ALA A 261 -2.31 -2.29 -11.53
N PHE A 262 -3.16 -1.37 -11.10
CA PHE A 262 -2.77 0.01 -10.80
C PHE A 262 -3.07 0.35 -9.35
N THR A 263 -2.12 1.00 -8.68
CA THR A 263 -2.34 1.68 -7.41
C THR A 263 -1.98 3.14 -7.54
N GLY A 264 -2.87 4.04 -7.12
CA GLY A 264 -2.63 5.48 -7.22
C GLY A 264 -3.91 6.31 -7.11
N SER A 265 -3.94 7.49 -7.74
CA SER A 265 -5.09 8.38 -7.64
C SER A 265 -6.33 7.83 -8.36
N THR A 266 -7.50 8.12 -7.83
CA THR A 266 -8.78 7.71 -8.43
C THR A 266 -8.94 8.25 -9.85
N GLU A 267 -8.52 9.49 -10.10
CA GLU A 267 -8.52 10.12 -11.43
C GLU A 267 -7.73 9.29 -12.45
N VAL A 268 -6.51 8.89 -12.12
CA VAL A 268 -5.70 8.06 -13.01
C VAL A 268 -6.29 6.65 -13.12
N GLY A 269 -6.90 6.11 -12.06
CA GLY A 269 -7.63 4.84 -12.09
C GLY A 269 -8.71 4.79 -13.19
N HIS A 270 -9.48 5.88 -13.37
CA HIS A 270 -10.44 5.99 -14.48
C HIS A 270 -9.75 5.95 -15.84
N LEU A 271 -8.60 6.62 -16.00
CA LEU A 271 -7.83 6.60 -17.24
C LEU A 271 -7.28 5.20 -17.55
N ILE A 272 -6.82 4.46 -16.54
CA ILE A 272 -6.35 3.07 -16.69
C ILE A 272 -7.50 2.17 -17.16
N GLN A 273 -8.66 2.24 -16.51
CA GLN A 273 -9.84 1.44 -16.88
C GLN A 273 -10.29 1.75 -18.31
N LYS A 274 -10.31 3.03 -18.69
CA LYS A 274 -10.66 3.47 -20.04
C LYS A 274 -9.64 2.95 -21.07
N ALA A 275 -8.34 3.12 -20.80
CA ALA A 275 -7.28 2.65 -21.69
C ALA A 275 -7.33 1.13 -21.92
N ALA A 276 -7.69 0.35 -20.90
CA ALA A 276 -7.90 -1.08 -21.04
C ALA A 276 -9.10 -1.40 -21.96
N GLY A 277 -10.22 -0.67 -21.79
CA GLY A 277 -11.40 -0.76 -22.64
C GLY A 277 -11.15 -0.39 -24.10
N ASP A 278 -10.41 0.70 -24.32
CA ASP A 278 -10.10 1.26 -25.64
C ASP A 278 -9.02 0.45 -26.41
N SER A 279 -8.31 -0.47 -25.75
CA SER A 279 -7.23 -1.26 -26.35
C SER A 279 -7.64 -2.72 -26.60
N ASN A 280 -7.26 -3.63 -25.70
CA ASN A 280 -7.37 -5.08 -25.88
C ASN A 280 -8.27 -5.75 -24.84
N LEU A 281 -9.06 -4.97 -24.09
CA LEU A 281 -9.92 -5.46 -22.99
C LEU A 281 -9.13 -6.24 -21.92
N LYS A 282 -7.85 -5.88 -21.70
CA LYS A 282 -7.02 -6.45 -20.63
C LYS A 282 -7.76 -6.38 -19.28
N ARG A 283 -7.54 -7.38 -18.43
CA ARG A 283 -8.12 -7.41 -17.08
C ARG A 283 -7.58 -6.26 -16.26
N VAL A 284 -8.41 -5.63 -15.43
CA VAL A 284 -8.01 -4.47 -14.61
C VAL A 284 -8.28 -4.75 -13.14
N THR A 285 -7.32 -4.38 -12.28
CA THR A 285 -7.57 -4.16 -10.85
C THR A 285 -7.03 -2.80 -10.44
N LEU A 286 -7.76 -2.12 -9.56
CA LEU A 286 -7.50 -0.75 -9.14
C LEU A 286 -7.50 -0.67 -7.62
N GLU A 287 -6.44 -0.12 -7.04
CA GLU A 287 -6.36 0.29 -5.63
C GLU A 287 -6.17 1.80 -5.57
N LEU A 288 -7.21 2.53 -5.16
CA LEU A 288 -7.30 3.97 -5.37
C LEU A 288 -7.36 4.74 -4.04
N GLY A 289 -7.52 6.07 -4.13
CA GLY A 289 -7.59 6.95 -2.98
C GLY A 289 -8.79 6.70 -2.06
N GLY A 290 -8.76 7.36 -0.90
CA GLY A 290 -9.77 7.21 0.14
C GLY A 290 -10.11 8.50 0.89
N LYS A 291 -11.23 8.44 1.61
CA LYS A 291 -11.62 9.44 2.62
C LYS A 291 -12.21 8.73 3.83
N SER A 292 -11.42 7.83 4.38
CA SER A 292 -11.83 6.82 5.36
C SER A 292 -12.33 7.48 6.66
N PRO A 293 -13.50 7.07 7.19
CA PRO A 293 -14.02 7.57 8.45
C PRO A 293 -13.46 6.77 9.65
N SER A 294 -13.03 7.49 10.68
CA SER A 294 -12.76 6.97 12.02
C SER A 294 -13.86 7.44 12.95
N ILE A 295 -14.65 6.52 13.53
CA ILE A 295 -15.83 6.85 14.34
C ILE A 295 -15.56 6.51 15.80
N VAL A 296 -15.58 7.52 16.66
CA VAL A 296 -15.29 7.39 18.10
C VAL A 296 -16.57 7.63 18.91
N LEU A 297 -17.04 6.58 19.57
CA LEU A 297 -18.23 6.64 20.42
C LEU A 297 -17.85 7.05 21.85
N ALA A 298 -18.82 7.57 22.59
CA ALA A 298 -18.65 8.06 23.95
C ALA A 298 -18.17 6.99 24.95
N ASP A 299 -18.44 5.71 24.66
CA ASP A 299 -18.00 4.57 25.47
C ASP A 299 -16.62 4.02 25.07
N ALA A 300 -15.96 4.61 24.06
CA ALA A 300 -14.61 4.24 23.67
C ALA A 300 -13.61 4.49 24.79
N ASP A 301 -12.49 3.77 24.75
CA ASP A 301 -11.33 4.15 25.55
C ASP A 301 -10.71 5.44 24.99
N MET A 302 -10.90 6.56 25.70
CA MET A 302 -10.49 7.89 25.24
C MET A 302 -9.00 7.96 24.86
N GLY A 303 -8.12 7.46 25.72
CA GLY A 303 -6.67 7.52 25.49
C GLY A 303 -6.26 6.71 24.27
N HIS A 304 -6.77 5.48 24.17
CA HIS A 304 -6.51 4.59 23.04
C HIS A 304 -7.10 5.14 21.73
N ALA A 305 -8.32 5.66 21.75
CA ALA A 305 -8.97 6.21 20.57
C ALA A 305 -8.24 7.45 20.03
N VAL A 306 -7.80 8.36 20.90
CA VAL A 306 -6.95 9.50 20.50
C VAL A 306 -5.65 9.02 19.86
N ASP A 307 -4.98 8.04 20.47
CA ASP A 307 -3.73 7.48 19.95
C ASP A 307 -3.92 6.82 18.58
N GLN A 308 -4.94 5.99 18.44
CA GLN A 308 -5.22 5.28 17.19
C GLN A 308 -5.69 6.23 16.08
N CYS A 309 -6.56 7.20 16.37
CA CYS A 309 -6.99 8.19 15.37
C CYS A 309 -5.86 9.13 14.95
N HIS A 310 -4.93 9.44 15.86
CA HIS A 310 -3.72 10.21 15.51
C HIS A 310 -2.87 9.43 14.51
N GLU A 311 -2.49 8.19 14.82
CA GLU A 311 -1.68 7.38 13.87
C GLU A 311 -2.47 7.02 12.60
N ALA A 312 -3.79 6.81 12.68
CA ALA A 312 -4.66 6.56 11.53
C ALA A 312 -4.52 7.62 10.44
N LEU A 313 -4.23 8.86 10.82
CA LEU A 313 -4.01 9.94 9.88
C LEU A 313 -2.53 10.25 9.68
N PHE A 314 -1.75 10.49 10.74
CA PHE A 314 -0.40 11.04 10.59
C PHE A 314 0.66 10.02 10.17
N PHE A 315 0.34 8.72 10.17
CA PHE A 315 1.23 7.66 9.67
C PHE A 315 1.70 7.94 8.23
N ASN A 316 2.99 7.67 7.96
CA ASN A 316 3.62 7.94 6.66
C ASN A 316 3.37 9.38 6.16
N MET A 317 3.44 10.35 7.08
CA MET A 317 3.23 11.78 6.83
C MET A 317 1.80 12.11 6.34
N GLY A 318 0.82 11.21 6.53
CA GLY A 318 -0.53 11.34 5.96
C GLY A 318 -0.65 10.88 4.50
N GLN A 319 0.42 10.32 3.94
CA GLN A 319 0.48 9.82 2.57
C GLN A 319 0.06 8.35 2.53
N CYS A 320 -1.17 8.08 2.98
CA CYS A 320 -1.73 6.73 3.06
C CYS A 320 -3.16 6.72 2.51
N CYS A 321 -3.45 5.84 1.57
CA CYS A 321 -4.76 5.76 0.90
C CYS A 321 -5.91 5.50 1.88
N CYS A 322 -5.64 4.71 2.93
CA CYS A 322 -6.62 4.42 3.98
C CYS A 322 -6.58 5.39 5.16
N ALA A 323 -5.89 6.54 5.06
CA ALA A 323 -5.79 7.51 6.15
C ALA A 323 -7.17 7.87 6.74
N GLY A 324 -7.26 7.87 8.08
CA GLY A 324 -8.45 8.20 8.89
C GLY A 324 -8.81 9.68 8.85
N SER A 325 -9.02 10.17 7.63
CA SER A 325 -9.13 11.58 7.28
C SER A 325 -10.53 12.16 7.43
N ARG A 326 -11.43 11.44 8.11
CA ARG A 326 -12.64 12.00 8.73
C ARG A 326 -12.82 11.39 10.11
N THR A 327 -12.36 12.09 11.15
CA THR A 327 -12.50 11.63 12.53
C THR A 327 -13.82 12.13 13.11
N PHE A 328 -14.84 11.29 13.12
CA PHE A 328 -16.14 11.56 13.74
C PHE A 328 -16.11 11.20 15.22
N VAL A 329 -16.47 12.14 16.08
CA VAL A 329 -16.46 11.96 17.54
C VAL A 329 -17.82 12.33 18.12
N GLU A 330 -18.33 11.48 19.01
CA GLU A 330 -19.63 11.67 19.64
C GLU A 330 -19.64 12.95 20.50
N GLU A 331 -20.72 13.73 20.40
CA GLU A 331 -20.81 15.08 20.95
C GLU A 331 -20.42 15.18 22.43
N SER A 332 -20.80 14.21 23.26
CA SER A 332 -20.55 14.23 24.70
C SER A 332 -19.08 14.13 25.10
N ILE A 333 -18.21 13.64 24.21
CA ILE A 333 -16.77 13.49 24.44
C ILE A 333 -15.91 14.34 23.48
N TYR A 334 -16.54 15.08 22.58
CA TYR A 334 -15.87 15.78 21.48
C TYR A 334 -14.83 16.80 21.96
N ASP A 335 -15.16 17.65 22.92
CA ASP A 335 -14.27 18.73 23.35
C ASP A 335 -12.99 18.17 24.02
N GLU A 336 -13.13 17.15 24.87
CA GLU A 336 -11.99 16.47 25.50
C GLU A 336 -11.13 15.73 24.46
N PHE A 337 -11.76 15.03 23.51
CA PHE A 337 -11.05 14.35 22.43
C PHE A 337 -10.26 15.34 21.56
N LEU A 338 -10.87 16.49 21.25
CA LEU A 338 -10.27 17.55 20.47
C LEU A 338 -9.03 18.11 21.15
N GLU A 339 -9.13 18.44 22.45
CA GLU A 339 -8.00 18.94 23.25
C GLU A 339 -6.82 17.96 23.25
N ARG A 340 -7.09 16.68 23.56
CA ARG A 340 -6.07 15.63 23.59
C ARG A 340 -5.44 15.39 22.22
N THR A 341 -6.24 15.46 21.14
CA THR A 341 -5.75 15.31 19.76
C THR A 341 -4.82 16.45 19.37
N VAL A 342 -5.18 17.69 19.70
CA VAL A 342 -4.35 18.88 19.44
C VAL A 342 -3.02 18.80 20.18
N GLU A 343 -3.06 18.40 21.46
CA GLU A 343 -1.84 18.27 22.25
C GLU A 343 -0.92 17.19 21.69
N LYS A 344 -1.48 16.02 21.34
CA LYS A 344 -0.70 14.95 20.70
C LYS A 344 -0.10 15.38 19.36
N ALA A 345 -0.84 16.12 18.55
CA ALA A 345 -0.33 16.64 17.28
C ALA A 345 0.82 17.65 17.45
N LYS A 346 0.77 18.51 18.47
CA LYS A 346 1.86 19.44 18.80
C LYS A 346 3.14 18.73 19.27
N GLN A 347 2.99 17.58 19.92
CA GLN A 347 4.11 16.77 20.43
C GLN A 347 4.77 15.91 19.35
N ARG A 348 4.14 15.72 18.18
CA ARG A 348 4.69 14.88 17.11
C ARG A 348 5.98 15.48 16.55
N LYS A 349 7.09 14.75 16.67
CA LYS A 349 8.41 15.22 16.24
C LYS A 349 8.55 15.18 14.70
N VAL A 350 8.61 16.36 14.09
CA VAL A 350 8.94 16.55 12.66
C VAL A 350 10.43 16.82 12.50
N GLY A 351 11.11 16.16 11.57
CA GLY A 351 12.54 16.39 11.39
C GLY A 351 13.22 15.49 10.36
N ASN A 352 14.55 15.45 10.43
CA ASN A 352 15.37 14.59 9.58
C ASN A 352 14.95 13.11 9.77
N PRO A 353 14.53 12.41 8.71
CA PRO A 353 13.99 11.06 8.83
C PRO A 353 15.05 10.00 9.20
N PHE A 354 16.33 10.34 9.17
CA PHE A 354 17.40 9.47 9.66
C PHE A 354 17.64 9.56 11.17
N GLU A 355 17.07 10.55 11.86
CA GLU A 355 17.10 10.61 13.33
C GLU A 355 16.09 9.61 13.90
N LEU A 356 16.53 8.74 14.81
CA LEU A 356 15.75 7.60 15.28
C LEU A 356 14.50 7.98 16.10
N ASP A 357 14.41 9.21 16.59
CA ASP A 357 13.24 9.71 17.33
C ASP A 357 12.32 10.61 16.47
N THR A 358 12.65 10.83 15.19
CA THR A 358 11.76 11.52 14.25
C THR A 358 10.52 10.67 13.97
N GLN A 359 9.34 11.26 14.15
CA GLN A 359 8.05 10.61 13.87
C GLN A 359 7.48 11.06 12.52
N GLN A 360 7.90 12.20 11.99
CA GLN A 360 7.39 12.73 10.73
C GLN A 360 8.49 13.31 9.86
N GLY A 361 8.65 12.75 8.66
CA GLY A 361 9.51 13.26 7.59
C GLY A 361 8.82 14.33 6.73
N PRO A 362 9.42 14.70 5.59
CA PRO A 362 8.84 15.60 4.61
C PRO A 362 7.75 14.91 3.76
N GLN A 363 6.97 15.70 3.03
CA GLN A 363 6.14 15.19 1.93
C GLN A 363 7.04 14.78 0.75
N VAL A 364 6.58 13.86 -0.10
CA VAL A 364 7.43 13.22 -1.13
C VAL A 364 8.03 14.19 -2.15
N ASP A 365 7.32 15.26 -2.52
CA ASP A 365 7.77 16.21 -3.52
C ASP A 365 7.12 17.59 -3.33
N LYS A 366 7.53 18.53 -4.19
CA LYS A 366 7.04 19.90 -4.18
C LYS A 366 5.55 19.99 -4.58
N GLU A 367 5.09 19.17 -5.52
CA GLU A 367 3.71 19.21 -5.98
C GLU A 367 2.75 18.84 -4.85
N GLN A 368 3.05 17.76 -4.13
CA GLN A 368 2.26 17.36 -2.97
C GLN A 368 2.35 18.36 -1.83
N PHE A 369 3.54 18.89 -1.57
CA PHE A 369 3.72 19.93 -0.57
C PHE A 369 2.82 21.15 -0.82
N GLU A 370 2.81 21.67 -2.05
CA GLU A 370 2.00 22.82 -2.44
C GLU A 370 0.50 22.48 -2.42
N ARG A 371 0.12 21.29 -2.88
CA ARG A 371 -1.27 20.80 -2.83
C ARG A 371 -1.80 20.73 -1.40
N ILE A 372 -1.03 20.20 -0.46
CA ILE A 372 -1.44 20.08 0.96
C ILE A 372 -1.59 21.47 1.60
N LEU A 373 -0.63 22.38 1.39
CA LEU A 373 -0.75 23.76 1.85
C LEU A 373 -1.97 24.46 1.25
N GLY A 374 -2.28 24.17 -0.02
CA GLY A 374 -3.52 24.57 -0.67
C GLY A 374 -4.75 24.12 0.12
N TYR A 375 -4.87 22.82 0.42
CA TYR A 375 -5.99 22.27 1.21
C TYR A 375 -6.11 22.88 2.61
N ILE A 376 -4.99 23.14 3.28
CA ILE A 376 -4.99 23.83 4.58
C ILE A 376 -5.63 25.22 4.43
N GLY A 377 -5.20 25.99 3.42
CA GLY A 377 -5.77 27.30 3.13
C GLY A 377 -7.25 27.25 2.75
N LEU A 378 -7.70 26.18 2.07
CA LEU A 378 -9.11 25.95 1.78
C LEU A 378 -9.92 25.66 3.04
N GLY A 379 -9.41 24.83 3.95
CA GLY A 379 -10.06 24.55 5.23
C GLY A 379 -10.33 25.81 6.04
N GLN A 380 -9.35 26.71 6.14
CA GLN A 380 -9.52 28.00 6.81
C GLN A 380 -10.55 28.90 6.12
N LYS A 381 -10.51 28.98 4.77
CA LYS A 381 -11.44 29.80 3.98
C LYS A 381 -12.88 29.31 4.07
N GLU A 382 -13.08 28.02 4.22
CA GLU A 382 -14.40 27.38 4.33
C GLU A 382 -14.94 27.37 5.76
N GLY A 383 -14.19 27.93 6.73
CA GLY A 383 -14.65 28.12 8.10
C GLY A 383 -14.32 27.00 9.07
N ALA A 384 -13.49 26.03 8.68
CA ALA A 384 -12.96 25.05 9.62
C ALA A 384 -12.04 25.72 10.65
N LYS A 385 -12.13 25.32 11.92
CA LYS A 385 -11.34 25.90 12.99
C LYS A 385 -9.95 25.30 13.01
N LEU A 386 -8.93 26.05 12.58
CA LEU A 386 -7.53 25.63 12.70
C LEU A 386 -7.10 25.65 14.17
N LEU A 387 -6.70 24.50 14.72
CA LEU A 387 -6.36 24.33 16.14
C LEU A 387 -4.86 24.25 16.41
N CYS A 388 -4.10 23.69 15.46
CA CYS A 388 -2.64 23.71 15.46
C CYS A 388 -2.10 23.45 14.05
N GLY A 389 -0.80 23.73 13.85
CA GLY A 389 -0.13 23.56 12.56
C GLY A 389 -0.61 24.56 11.52
N GLY A 390 -0.85 24.10 10.29
CA GLY A 390 -1.37 24.91 9.19
C GLY A 390 -0.30 25.60 8.34
N GLU A 391 0.97 25.26 8.53
CA GLU A 391 2.09 25.93 7.88
C GLU A 391 3.28 24.99 7.65
N ARG A 392 4.26 25.49 6.90
CA ARG A 392 5.55 24.82 6.68
C ARG A 392 6.31 24.64 7.99
N PHE A 393 7.08 23.56 8.08
CA PHE A 393 8.08 23.37 9.13
C PHE A 393 9.50 23.58 8.57
N GLY A 394 10.26 24.53 9.11
CA GLY A 394 11.60 24.85 8.64
C GLY A 394 11.65 25.55 7.26
N GLU A 395 12.87 25.77 6.76
CA GLU A 395 13.14 26.53 5.52
C GLU A 395 13.53 25.65 4.32
N ARG A 396 13.85 24.38 4.57
CA ARG A 396 14.37 23.44 3.58
C ARG A 396 13.55 22.15 3.58
N GLY A 397 13.47 21.50 2.42
CA GLY A 397 12.65 20.30 2.23
C GLY A 397 11.16 20.59 2.27
N PHE A 398 10.39 19.53 2.18
CA PHE A 398 8.93 19.58 2.01
C PHE A 398 8.17 19.26 3.30
N PHE A 399 8.59 19.83 4.44
CA PHE A 399 7.98 19.54 5.74
C PHE A 399 6.77 20.43 6.02
N ILE A 400 5.68 19.82 6.49
CA ILE A 400 4.45 20.49 6.90
C ILE A 400 4.20 20.16 8.37
N LYS A 401 3.79 21.15 9.18
CA LYS A 401 3.43 20.93 10.59
C LYS A 401 2.20 20.01 10.69
N PRO A 402 2.15 19.08 11.68
CA PRO A 402 0.93 18.34 11.99
C PRO A 402 -0.22 19.30 12.23
N THR A 403 -1.26 19.19 11.40
CA THR A 403 -2.34 20.17 11.33
C THR A 403 -3.63 19.53 11.81
N VAL A 404 -4.37 20.21 12.68
CA VAL A 404 -5.66 19.74 13.18
C VAL A 404 -6.73 20.80 12.93
N PHE A 405 -7.81 20.41 12.28
CA PHE A 405 -9.02 21.21 12.11
C PHE A 405 -10.15 20.63 12.96
N GLY A 406 -10.77 21.48 13.77
CA GLY A 406 -12.02 21.19 14.46
C GLY A 406 -13.23 21.76 13.73
N ASP A 407 -14.39 21.27 14.14
CA ASP A 407 -15.72 21.74 13.74
C ASP A 407 -15.96 21.65 12.22
N VAL A 408 -15.32 20.66 11.59
CA VAL A 408 -15.40 20.44 10.14
C VAL A 408 -16.80 19.98 9.76
N GLN A 409 -17.32 20.53 8.66
CA GLN A 409 -18.63 20.19 8.10
C GLN A 409 -18.46 19.33 6.85
N ASP A 410 -19.45 18.46 6.59
CA ASP A 410 -19.38 17.46 5.52
C ASP A 410 -19.32 18.08 4.11
N ASP A 411 -19.72 19.34 3.95
CA ASP A 411 -19.72 20.05 2.67
C ASP A 411 -18.37 20.67 2.28
N MET A 412 -17.46 20.82 3.25
CA MET A 412 -16.11 21.35 3.05
C MET A 412 -15.24 20.45 2.18
N ARG A 413 -14.28 21.04 1.44
CA ARG A 413 -13.36 20.27 0.60
C ARG A 413 -12.43 19.39 1.42
N ILE A 414 -11.95 19.86 2.57
CA ILE A 414 -11.13 19.05 3.48
C ILE A 414 -11.90 17.84 4.07
N ALA A 415 -13.23 17.82 3.97
CA ALA A 415 -14.08 16.69 4.33
C ALA A 415 -14.32 15.71 3.18
N LYS A 416 -14.26 16.16 1.92
CA LYS A 416 -14.62 15.35 0.74
C LYS A 416 -13.42 14.83 -0.04
N GLU A 417 -12.38 15.63 -0.15
CA GLU A 417 -11.24 15.38 -1.02
C GLU A 417 -10.07 14.77 -0.24
N GLU A 418 -9.34 13.87 -0.91
CA GLU A 418 -8.14 13.26 -0.36
C GLU A 418 -7.00 14.30 -0.33
N ILE A 419 -6.57 14.67 0.88
CA ILE A 419 -5.50 15.65 1.09
C ILE A 419 -4.13 14.99 0.92
N PHE A 420 -3.98 13.76 1.44
CA PHE A 420 -2.76 12.96 1.38
C PHE A 420 -1.55 13.63 2.06
N GLY A 421 -1.79 14.24 3.23
CA GLY A 421 -0.81 14.94 4.04
C GLY A 421 -1.24 15.03 5.51
N PRO A 422 -0.44 15.67 6.38
CA PRO A 422 -0.61 15.62 7.84
C PRO A 422 -1.70 16.62 8.32
N VAL A 423 -2.95 16.42 7.88
CA VAL A 423 -4.09 17.31 8.15
C VAL A 423 -5.28 16.50 8.69
N GLN A 424 -5.57 16.63 10.00
CA GLN A 424 -6.63 15.91 10.69
C GLN A 424 -7.91 16.76 10.79
N PRO A 425 -8.98 16.45 10.04
CA PRO A 425 -10.29 17.04 10.28
C PRO A 425 -11.08 16.21 11.30
N LEU A 426 -11.62 16.90 12.31
CA LEU A 426 -12.53 16.34 13.31
C LEU A 426 -13.95 16.86 13.10
N PHE A 427 -14.90 15.93 13.24
CA PHE A 427 -16.33 16.11 13.03
C PHE A 427 -17.07 15.71 14.29
N LYS A 428 -18.12 16.45 14.63
CA LYS A 428 -19.03 16.11 15.73
C LYS A 428 -20.24 15.35 15.20
N PHE A 429 -20.72 14.34 15.93
CA PHE A 429 -22.00 13.67 15.63
C PHE A 429 -22.79 13.38 16.92
N LYS A 430 -24.10 13.13 16.82
CA LYS A 430 -24.95 12.84 17.98
C LYS A 430 -25.57 11.45 17.95
N LYS A 431 -25.97 10.97 16.77
CA LYS A 431 -26.69 9.68 16.63
C LYS A 431 -25.88 8.69 15.80
N ILE A 432 -26.00 7.42 16.14
CA ILE A 432 -25.33 6.33 15.43
C ILE A 432 -25.81 6.27 13.96
N GLU A 433 -27.11 6.39 13.73
CA GLU A 433 -27.69 6.33 12.37
C GLU A 433 -27.22 7.50 11.51
N GLU A 434 -27.11 8.69 12.13
CA GLU A 434 -26.60 9.90 11.49
C GLU A 434 -25.15 9.73 11.06
N VAL A 435 -24.27 9.27 11.96
CA VAL A 435 -22.84 9.13 11.62
C VAL A 435 -22.60 8.03 10.58
N ILE A 436 -23.39 6.96 10.56
CA ILE A 436 -23.31 5.94 9.50
C ILE A 436 -23.67 6.54 8.14
N GLN A 437 -24.76 7.33 8.07
CA GLN A 437 -25.14 8.00 6.83
C GLN A 437 -24.03 8.93 6.34
N ARG A 438 -23.46 9.73 7.23
CA ARG A 438 -22.37 10.67 6.92
C ARG A 438 -21.07 9.96 6.54
N ALA A 439 -20.71 8.90 7.25
CA ALA A 439 -19.56 8.05 6.97
C ALA A 439 -19.65 7.43 5.56
N ASN A 440 -20.84 6.95 5.19
CA ASN A 440 -21.10 6.35 3.88
C ASN A 440 -21.38 7.37 2.76
N ASN A 441 -21.68 8.63 3.08
CA ASN A 441 -21.92 9.70 2.12
C ASN A 441 -20.60 10.23 1.50
N THR A 442 -19.96 9.36 0.74
CA THR A 442 -18.75 9.63 -0.02
C THR A 442 -18.70 8.70 -1.23
N ARG A 443 -18.00 9.15 -2.27
CA ARG A 443 -17.69 8.31 -3.44
C ARG A 443 -16.63 7.24 -3.14
N TYR A 444 -15.89 7.42 -2.06
CA TYR A 444 -14.83 6.50 -1.61
C TYR A 444 -15.39 5.39 -0.72
N GLY A 445 -14.57 4.35 -0.52
CA GLY A 445 -14.92 3.21 0.34
C GLY A 445 -13.72 2.31 0.62
N LEU A 446 -12.52 2.87 0.84
CA LEU A 446 -11.33 2.06 1.05
C LEU A 446 -11.32 1.37 2.42
N ALA A 447 -11.36 2.17 3.49
CA ALA A 447 -11.36 1.66 4.85
C ALA A 447 -12.28 2.49 5.75
N ALA A 448 -12.55 1.97 6.94
CA ALA A 448 -13.22 2.67 8.04
C ALA A 448 -12.77 2.10 9.39
N ALA A 449 -13.02 2.81 10.47
CA ALA A 449 -12.86 2.29 11.82
C ALA A 449 -13.94 2.75 12.77
N VAL A 450 -14.21 1.92 13.78
CA VAL A 450 -15.11 2.22 14.90
C VAL A 450 -14.40 1.96 16.23
N PHE A 451 -14.53 2.88 17.17
CA PHE A 451 -14.01 2.78 18.54
C PHE A 451 -15.18 2.79 19.51
N THR A 452 -15.37 1.69 20.23
CA THR A 452 -16.48 1.46 21.18
C THR A 452 -16.16 0.23 22.04
N ARG A 453 -16.69 0.18 23.27
CA ARG A 453 -16.59 -1.00 24.14
C ARG A 453 -17.83 -1.89 24.03
N ASP A 454 -18.88 -1.39 23.39
CA ASP A 454 -20.14 -2.08 23.17
C ASP A 454 -20.06 -3.04 21.96
N LEU A 455 -20.40 -4.31 22.20
CA LEU A 455 -20.36 -5.36 21.19
C LEU A 455 -21.40 -5.16 20.08
N ASP A 456 -22.62 -4.79 20.45
CA ASP A 456 -23.73 -4.65 19.52
C ASP A 456 -23.47 -3.48 18.56
N LYS A 457 -22.95 -2.37 19.10
CA LYS A 457 -22.51 -1.23 18.28
C LYS A 457 -21.38 -1.65 17.35
N ALA A 458 -20.35 -2.34 17.84
CA ALA A 458 -19.23 -2.78 17.01
C ALA A 458 -19.68 -3.63 15.82
N ILE A 459 -20.55 -4.62 16.05
CA ILE A 459 -21.12 -5.48 15.00
C ILE A 459 -21.99 -4.67 14.04
N TYR A 460 -22.82 -3.76 14.56
CA TYR A 460 -23.68 -2.93 13.72
C TYR A 460 -22.87 -2.03 12.77
N PHE A 461 -21.81 -1.39 13.25
CA PHE A 461 -20.93 -0.58 12.41
C PHE A 461 -20.19 -1.39 11.35
N THR A 462 -19.66 -2.58 11.70
CA THR A 462 -18.94 -3.41 10.72
C THR A 462 -19.84 -3.91 9.58
N GLN A 463 -21.14 -4.09 9.85
CA GLN A 463 -22.11 -4.42 8.81
C GLN A 463 -22.55 -3.20 7.99
N ALA A 464 -22.72 -2.04 8.63
CA ALA A 464 -23.34 -0.87 8.01
C ALA A 464 -22.37 -0.01 7.19
N LEU A 465 -21.07 -0.05 7.48
CA LEU A 465 -20.06 0.76 6.81
C LEU A 465 -19.71 0.21 5.42
N GLN A 466 -19.80 1.05 4.40
CA GLN A 466 -19.50 0.71 3.01
C GLN A 466 -18.01 0.90 2.71
N ALA A 467 -17.17 0.09 3.35
CA ALA A 467 -15.72 0.12 3.20
C ALA A 467 -15.12 -1.27 2.97
N GLY A 468 -13.99 -1.32 2.28
CA GLY A 468 -13.24 -2.55 2.02
C GLY A 468 -12.73 -3.26 3.26
N THR A 469 -12.22 -2.47 4.20
CA THR A 469 -11.73 -2.92 5.51
C THR A 469 -12.37 -2.08 6.59
N VAL A 470 -12.93 -2.74 7.62
CA VAL A 470 -13.45 -2.07 8.81
C VAL A 470 -12.68 -2.54 10.04
N TRP A 471 -11.97 -1.63 10.70
CA TRP A 471 -11.28 -1.92 11.95
C TRP A 471 -12.16 -1.59 13.17
N VAL A 472 -12.07 -2.41 14.21
CA VAL A 472 -12.76 -2.18 15.49
C VAL A 472 -11.70 -1.99 16.58
N ASN A 473 -11.71 -0.85 17.25
CA ASN A 473 -10.74 -0.46 18.29
C ASN A 473 -9.27 -0.52 17.85
N THR A 474 -9.02 -0.39 16.54
CA THR A 474 -7.67 -0.29 15.97
C THR A 474 -7.73 0.42 14.62
N TYR A 475 -6.58 0.69 14.01
CA TYR A 475 -6.48 1.29 12.69
C TYR A 475 -5.18 0.87 12.00
N ASN A 476 -5.16 0.83 10.66
CA ASN A 476 -3.96 0.51 9.85
C ASN A 476 -3.33 -0.85 10.16
N ILE A 477 -4.10 -1.80 10.71
CA ILE A 477 -3.65 -3.19 10.82
C ILE A 477 -3.90 -3.86 9.48
N VAL A 478 -2.87 -3.83 8.64
CA VAL A 478 -2.82 -4.51 7.34
C VAL A 478 -1.82 -5.64 7.44
N THR A 479 -2.20 -6.83 6.98
CA THR A 479 -1.32 -7.99 6.99
C THR A 479 -1.46 -8.75 5.68
N CYS A 480 -0.40 -9.41 5.25
CA CYS A 480 -0.39 -10.22 4.02
C CYS A 480 -1.48 -11.31 3.96
N HIS A 481 -2.03 -11.75 5.09
CA HIS A 481 -3.03 -12.81 5.17
C HIS A 481 -4.46 -12.35 4.85
N THR A 482 -4.74 -11.06 5.01
CA THR A 482 -6.08 -10.50 4.92
C THR A 482 -6.24 -9.71 3.62
N PRO A 483 -7.32 -9.89 2.85
CA PRO A 483 -7.53 -9.11 1.64
C PRO A 483 -7.71 -7.63 1.96
N PHE A 484 -7.18 -6.78 1.09
CA PHE A 484 -7.32 -5.33 1.17
C PHE A 484 -7.80 -4.80 -0.18
N GLY A 485 -8.71 -3.82 -0.15
CA GLY A 485 -9.10 -3.09 -1.36
C GLY A 485 -10.45 -2.42 -1.31
N GLY A 486 -10.70 -1.48 -2.22
CA GLY A 486 -11.80 -0.53 -2.12
C GLY A 486 -13.21 -1.05 -2.44
N PHE A 487 -14.20 -0.42 -1.82
CA PHE A 487 -15.57 -0.28 -2.34
C PHE A 487 -15.66 0.98 -3.21
N LYS A 488 -16.72 1.07 -4.03
CA LYS A 488 -17.05 2.26 -4.84
C LYS A 488 -15.86 2.74 -5.69
N GLU A 489 -15.53 4.04 -5.69
CA GLU A 489 -14.41 4.60 -6.45
C GLU A 489 -13.03 4.41 -5.77
N SER A 490 -12.96 3.73 -4.61
CA SER A 490 -11.68 3.41 -3.98
C SER A 490 -10.98 2.20 -4.58
N GLY A 491 -11.62 1.46 -5.49
CA GLY A 491 -10.93 0.38 -6.20
C GLY A 491 -11.83 -0.70 -6.77
N ASN A 492 -11.23 -1.59 -7.56
CA ASN A 492 -11.84 -2.77 -8.14
C ASN A 492 -10.90 -3.97 -7.96
N GLY A 493 -11.40 -5.03 -7.31
CA GLY A 493 -10.59 -6.18 -6.91
C GLY A 493 -10.10 -6.10 -5.46
N ARG A 494 -9.25 -7.05 -5.08
CA ARG A 494 -8.57 -7.09 -3.78
C ARG A 494 -7.12 -7.52 -4.01
N GLU A 495 -6.23 -7.01 -3.17
CA GLU A 495 -4.85 -7.45 -3.04
C GLU A 495 -4.65 -8.15 -1.70
N LEU A 496 -3.50 -8.81 -1.53
CA LEU A 496 -3.17 -9.65 -0.38
C LEU A 496 -4.14 -10.84 -0.18
N GLY A 497 -3.88 -11.64 0.84
CA GLY A 497 -4.69 -12.81 1.17
C GLY A 497 -4.78 -13.84 0.03
N GLU A 498 -5.73 -14.76 0.19
CA GLU A 498 -6.10 -15.70 -0.88
C GLU A 498 -6.76 -14.97 -2.06
N ASP A 499 -7.60 -13.97 -1.79
CA ASP A 499 -8.35 -13.25 -2.82
C ASP A 499 -7.46 -12.51 -3.82
N GLY A 500 -6.27 -12.05 -3.39
CA GLY A 500 -5.29 -11.42 -4.26
C GLY A 500 -4.80 -12.33 -5.40
N LEU A 501 -4.90 -13.66 -5.26
CA LEU A 501 -4.51 -14.63 -6.30
C LEU A 501 -5.51 -14.64 -7.47
N ARG A 502 -6.78 -14.34 -7.21
CA ARG A 502 -7.87 -14.43 -8.20
C ARG A 502 -7.61 -13.55 -9.40
N ALA A 503 -7.15 -12.32 -9.17
CA ALA A 503 -6.90 -11.36 -10.23
C ALA A 503 -5.73 -11.75 -11.14
N TYR A 504 -4.85 -12.65 -10.70
CA TYR A 504 -3.67 -13.13 -11.42
C TYR A 504 -3.85 -14.54 -12.01
N THR A 505 -5.08 -15.04 -12.02
CA THR A 505 -5.44 -16.36 -12.55
C THR A 505 -6.48 -16.26 -13.67
N GLU A 506 -6.27 -17.03 -14.74
CA GLU A 506 -7.24 -17.30 -15.78
C GLU A 506 -7.81 -18.71 -15.61
N VAL A 507 -9.14 -18.81 -15.50
CA VAL A 507 -9.82 -20.09 -15.31
C VAL A 507 -10.15 -20.71 -16.67
N LYS A 508 -9.65 -21.93 -16.90
CA LYS A 508 -9.97 -22.74 -18.07
C LYS A 508 -10.75 -23.98 -17.66
N THR A 509 -11.97 -24.12 -18.15
CA THR A 509 -12.77 -25.34 -18.01
C THR A 509 -12.38 -26.36 -19.08
N VAL A 510 -12.16 -27.60 -18.66
CA VAL A 510 -11.89 -28.74 -19.54
C VAL A 510 -13.00 -29.76 -19.34
N THR A 511 -13.70 -30.08 -20.42
CA THR A 511 -14.79 -31.06 -20.43
C THR A 511 -14.43 -32.21 -21.35
N ILE A 512 -14.39 -33.42 -20.80
CA ILE A 512 -14.01 -34.64 -21.52
C ILE A 512 -15.20 -35.58 -21.50
N LYS A 513 -15.69 -35.98 -22.68
CA LYS A 513 -16.72 -37.03 -22.78
C LYS A 513 -16.19 -38.32 -22.18
N VAL A 514 -16.95 -38.94 -21.29
CA VAL A 514 -16.68 -40.28 -20.74
C VAL A 514 -17.74 -41.27 -21.24
N PRO A 515 -17.47 -42.59 -21.24
CA PRO A 515 -18.48 -43.58 -21.64
C PRO A 515 -19.68 -43.62 -20.70
N GLU A 516 -19.41 -43.57 -19.39
CA GLU A 516 -20.39 -43.65 -18.32
C GLU A 516 -19.81 -42.96 -17.06
N LYS A 517 -20.55 -42.00 -16.50
CA LYS A 517 -20.22 -41.20 -15.32
C LYS A 517 -20.87 -41.84 -14.12
N ASN A 518 -20.09 -41.99 -13.05
CA ASN A 518 -20.55 -42.44 -11.74
C ASN A 518 -20.17 -41.41 -10.67
N SER A 519 -20.88 -41.42 -9.55
CA SER A 519 -20.70 -40.51 -8.40
C SER A 519 -19.49 -40.85 -7.56
#